data_AF-A0A9D6I904-F1
#
_entry.id   AF-A0A9D6I904-F1
#
_cell.length_a   1.000
_cell.length_b   1.000
_cell.length_c   1.000
_cell.angle_alpha   90.00
_cell.angle_beta   90.00
_cell.angle_gamma   90.00
#
_symmetry.space_group_name_H-M   'P 1'
#
loop_
_entity.id
_entity.type
_entity.pdbx_description
1 polymer ?
#
loop_
_entity_poly.entity_id
_entity_poly.type
_entity_poly.pdbx_seq_one_letter_code
_entity_poly.pdbx_strand_id
1 'polypeptide(L)'
;MLDQKLKKKALHRARIIRGQVDGLVKAIEAEKYCIDLITQSRSVQLSLKSMDRVLLANHLSSHVKHMLNDTKQESKAIKELVDLYTLSNK
;
A
#
# COMPACT_ATOMS: atom_id res chain seq x y z
N MET A 1 15.30 -5.62 -3.56
CA MET A 1 15.43 -4.15 -3.73
C MET A 1 14.32 -3.68 -4.67
N LEU A 2 13.81 -2.46 -4.47
CA LEU A 2 12.83 -1.86 -5.38
C LEU A 2 13.45 -1.65 -6.76
N ASP A 3 12.90 -2.30 -7.79
CA ASP A 3 13.20 -1.99 -9.17
C ASP A 3 12.90 -0.51 -9.47
N GLN A 4 13.65 0.13 -10.37
CA GLN A 4 13.49 1.54 -10.74
C GLN A 4 12.09 1.86 -11.28
N LYS A 5 11.48 0.95 -12.05
CA LYS A 5 10.12 1.11 -12.60
C LYS A 5 9.09 1.07 -11.46
N LEU A 6 9.22 0.13 -10.53
CA LEU A 6 8.40 0.09 -9.32
C LEU A 6 8.59 1.34 -8.45
N LYS A 7 9.83 1.76 -8.21
CA LYS A 7 10.14 2.97 -7.43
C LYS A 7 9.42 4.19 -8.01
N LYS A 8 9.47 4.38 -9.33
CA LYS A 8 8.77 5.48 -10.02
C LYS A 8 7.25 5.39 -9.82
N LYS A 9 6.66 4.20 -9.96
CA LYS A 9 5.22 3.96 -9.75
C LYS A 9 4.78 4.21 -8.30
N ALA A 10 5.53 3.70 -7.33
CA ALA A 10 5.25 3.88 -5.91
C ALA A 10 5.34 5.36 -5.51
N LEU A 11 6.39 6.07 -5.95
CA LEU A 11 6.53 7.50 -5.70
C LEU A 11 5.40 8.32 -6.33
N HIS A 12 4.96 7.96 -7.54
CA HIS A 12 3.83 8.63 -8.17
C HIS A 12 2.55 8.48 -7.35
N ARG A 13 2.24 7.26 -6.89
CA ARG A 13 1.08 6.99 -6.02
C ARG A 13 1.18 7.70 -4.67
N ALA A 14 2.35 7.68 -4.04
CA ALA A 14 2.59 8.38 -2.78
C ALA A 14 2.35 9.89 -2.90
N ARG A 15 2.74 10.52 -4.03
CA ARG A 15 2.46 11.94 -4.29
C ARG A 15 0.96 12.24 -4.43
N ILE A 16 0.21 11.35 -5.07
CA ILE A 16 -1.26 11.47 -5.17
C ILE A 16 -1.89 11.38 -3.78
N ILE A 17 -1.49 10.37 -3.00
CA ILE A 17 -2.00 10.17 -1.62
C ILE A 17 -1.71 11.39 -0.76
N ARG A 18 -0.50 11.98 -0.86
CA ARG A 18 -0.17 13.23 -0.16
C ARG A 18 -1.15 14.35 -0.52
N GLY A 19 -1.40 14.56 -1.82
CA GLY A 19 -2.37 15.58 -2.24
C GLY A 19 -3.79 15.33 -1.74
N GLN A 20 -4.22 14.06 -1.62
CA GLN A 20 -5.51 13.72 -1.02
C GLN A 20 -5.55 14.03 0.48
N VAL A 21 -4.48 13.72 1.22
CA VAL A 21 -4.35 14.05 2.64
C VAL A 21 -4.35 15.56 2.85
N ASP A 22 -3.59 16.31 2.05
CA ASP A 22 -3.58 17.78 2.10
C ASP A 22 -4.98 18.35 1.82
N GLY A 23 -5.72 17.74 0.88
CA GLY A 23 -7.11 18.11 0.59
C GLY A 23 -8.06 17.83 1.76
N LEU A 24 -7.91 16.69 2.43
CA LEU A 24 -8.69 16.34 3.61
C LEU A 24 -8.44 17.30 4.78
N VAL A 25 -7.17 17.67 5.01
CA VAL A 25 -6.80 18.66 6.04
C VAL A 25 -7.53 19.99 5.79
N LYS A 26 -7.47 20.52 4.57
CA LYS A 26 -8.18 21.75 4.19
C LYS A 26 -9.69 21.65 4.37
N ALA A 27 -10.27 20.48 4.08
CA ALA A 27 -11.70 20.26 4.26
C ALA A 27 -12.11 20.24 5.74
N ILE A 28 -11.25 19.71 6.62
CA ILE A 28 -11.44 19.75 8.07
C ILE A 28 -11.34 21.19 8.59
N GLU A 29 -10.31 21.93 8.18
CA GLU A 29 -10.11 23.34 8.54
C GLU A 29 -11.29 24.23 8.09
N ALA A 30 -11.91 23.89 6.97
CA ALA A 30 -13.09 24.56 6.44
C ALA A 30 -14.42 24.03 7.01
N GLU A 31 -14.39 23.21 8.05
CA GLU A 31 -15.56 22.63 8.74
C GLU A 31 -16.59 22.01 7.78
N LYS A 32 -16.11 21.27 6.78
CA LYS A 32 -16.99 20.60 5.79
C LYS A 32 -17.86 19.54 6.45
N TYR A 33 -18.98 19.25 5.78
CA TYR A 33 -19.97 18.27 6.25
C TYR A 33 -19.33 16.89 6.48
N CYS A 34 -19.68 16.25 7.59
CA CYS A 34 -19.02 15.02 8.05
C CYS A 34 -19.02 13.89 7.01
N ILE A 35 -20.07 13.77 6.20
CA ILE A 35 -20.15 12.75 5.14
C ILE A 35 -19.09 12.98 4.06
N ASP A 36 -18.79 14.24 3.72
CA ASP A 36 -17.74 14.57 2.75
C ASP A 36 -16.37 14.24 3.30
N LEU A 37 -16.11 14.55 4.57
CA LEU A 37 -14.86 14.20 5.27
C LEU A 37 -14.65 12.69 5.32
N ILE A 38 -15.70 11.92 5.66
CA ILE A 38 -15.66 10.45 5.66
C ILE A 38 -15.37 9.91 4.26
N THR A 39 -16.01 10.50 3.24
CA THR A 39 -15.82 10.08 1.84
C THR A 39 -14.39 10.34 1.37
N GLN A 40 -13.84 11.52 1.66
CA GLN A 40 -12.44 11.83 1.35
C GLN A 40 -11.45 10.94 2.10
N SER A 41 -11.69 10.71 3.40
CA SER A 41 -10.89 9.79 4.21
C SER A 41 -10.88 8.37 3.63
N ARG A 42 -12.04 7.84 3.22
CA ARG A 42 -12.12 6.53 2.52
C ARG A 42 -11.37 6.53 1.19
N SER A 43 -11.39 7.63 0.44
CA SER A 43 -10.60 7.75 -0.80
C SER A 43 -9.09 7.65 -0.55
N VAL A 44 -8.58 8.25 0.53
CA VAL A 44 -7.18 8.12 0.96
C VAL A 44 -6.86 6.67 1.29
N GLN A 45 -7.71 6.00 2.08
CA GLN A 45 -7.54 4.59 2.43
C GLN A 45 -7.50 3.67 1.20
N LEU A 46 -8.40 3.88 0.23
CA LEU A 46 -8.42 3.10 -1.02
C LEU A 46 -7.15 3.32 -1.86
N SER A 47 -6.62 4.54 -1.85
CA SER A 47 -5.39 4.89 -2.57
C SER A 47 -4.17 4.24 -1.93
N LEU A 48 -4.10 4.18 -0.61
CA LEU A 48 -3.11 3.39 0.14
C LEU A 48 -3.20 1.91 -0.22
N LYS A 49 -4.39 1.31 -0.12
CA LYS A 49 -4.60 -0.11 -0.53
C LYS A 49 -4.18 -0.37 -1.98
N SER A 50 -4.38 0.59 -2.88
CA SER A 50 -3.94 0.48 -4.27
C SER A 50 -2.42 0.50 -4.42
N MET A 51 -1.72 1.31 -3.61
CA MET A 51 -0.25 1.34 -3.57
C MET A 51 0.31 0.05 -2.99
N ASP A 52 -0.27 -0.47 -1.90
CA ASP A 52 0.15 -1.70 -1.24
C ASP A 52 0.10 -2.90 -2.18
N ARG A 53 -0.96 -3.03 -2.98
CA ARG A 53 -1.07 -4.08 -4.01
C ARG A 53 0.08 -4.07 -5.01
N VAL A 54 0.55 -2.88 -5.41
CA VAL A 54 1.67 -2.74 -6.36
C VAL A 54 2.98 -3.16 -5.71
N LEU A 55 3.20 -2.79 -4.44
CA LEU A 55 4.39 -3.19 -3.69
C LEU A 55 4.40 -4.70 -3.40
N LEU A 56 3.26 -5.24 -2.99
CA LEU A 56 3.07 -6.66 -2.71
C LEU A 56 3.33 -7.50 -3.96
N ALA A 57 2.72 -7.17 -5.11
CA ALA A 57 2.94 -7.90 -6.35
C ALA A 57 4.43 -8.02 -6.73
N ASN A 58 5.21 -6.96 -6.48
CA ASN A 58 6.65 -7.02 -6.66
C ASN A 58 7.34 -7.91 -5.62
N HIS A 59 7.01 -7.77 -4.33
CA HIS A 59 7.57 -8.61 -3.26
C HIS A 59 7.38 -10.10 -3.58
N LEU A 60 6.17 -10.47 -4.03
CA LEU A 60 5.85 -11.83 -4.46
C LEU A 60 6.72 -12.28 -5.65
N SER A 61 6.83 -11.43 -6.66
CA SER A 61 7.50 -11.77 -7.93
C SER A 61 9.03 -11.82 -7.82
N SER A 62 9.62 -11.09 -6.87
CA SER A 62 11.07 -11.04 -6.67
C SER A 62 11.52 -11.82 -5.43
N HIS A 63 11.08 -11.41 -4.24
CA HIS A 63 11.65 -11.90 -2.98
C HIS A 63 11.09 -13.27 -2.62
N VAL A 64 9.77 -13.41 -2.59
CA VAL A 64 9.11 -14.68 -2.25
C VAL A 64 9.46 -15.75 -3.26
N LYS A 65 9.45 -15.43 -4.57
CA LYS A 65 9.86 -16.37 -5.63
C LYS A 65 11.26 -16.95 -5.39
N HIS A 66 12.23 -16.14 -4.97
CA HIS A 66 13.57 -16.64 -4.67
C HIS A 66 13.62 -17.45 -3.38
N MET A 67 12.91 -17.02 -2.33
CA MET A 67 12.88 -17.73 -1.04
C MET A 67 12.23 -19.11 -1.11
N LEU A 68 11.22 -19.29 -1.97
CA LEU A 68 10.58 -20.60 -2.16
C LEU A 68 11.49 -21.61 -2.87
N ASN A 69 12.54 -21.15 -3.57
CA ASN A 69 13.52 -22.04 -4.19
C ASN A 69 14.67 -22.42 -3.24
N ASP A 70 14.70 -21.87 -2.02
CA ASP A 70 15.65 -22.19 -0.96
C ASP A 70 14.91 -22.87 0.20
N THR A 71 15.15 -24.16 0.40
CA THR A 71 14.49 -24.99 1.43
C THR A 71 14.68 -24.44 2.85
N LYS A 72 15.70 -23.62 3.09
CA LYS A 72 15.92 -22.97 4.39
C LYS A 72 15.06 -21.71 4.59
N GLN A 73 14.58 -21.09 3.51
CA GLN A 73 13.84 -19.82 3.52
C GLN A 73 12.34 -20.02 3.28
N GLU A 74 11.90 -21.19 2.84
CA GLU A 74 10.50 -21.51 2.53
C GLU A 74 9.54 -21.18 3.68
N SER A 75 9.83 -21.66 4.89
CA SER A 75 9.00 -21.40 6.08
C SER A 75 8.87 -19.91 6.39
N LYS A 76 9.96 -19.14 6.20
CA LYS A 76 9.95 -17.69 6.37
C LYS A 76 9.08 -17.00 5.32
N ALA A 77 9.15 -17.44 4.06
CA ALA A 77 8.33 -16.91 2.98
C ALA A 77 6.83 -17.12 3.25
N ILE A 78 6.45 -18.33 3.68
CA ILE A 78 5.06 -18.66 4.02
C ILE A 78 4.57 -17.77 5.17
N LYS A 79 5.38 -17.60 6.22
CA LYS A 79 5.04 -16.74 7.35
C LYS A 79 4.81 -15.29 6.92
N GLU A 80 5.73 -14.71 6.13
CA GLU A 80 5.57 -13.35 5.60
C GLU A 80 4.28 -13.18 4.78
N LEU A 81 3.91 -14.18 3.98
CA LEU A 81 2.66 -14.17 3.20
C LEU A 81 1.41 -14.16 4.09
N VAL A 82 1.38 -15.00 5.12
CA VAL A 82 0.26 -15.08 6.07
C VAL A 82 0.12 -13.77 6.84
N ASP A 83 1.24 -13.20 7.30
CA ASP A 83 1.26 -11.93 8.02
C ASP A 83 0.73 -10.79 7.13
N LEU A 84 1.17 -10.72 5.86
CA LEU A 84 0.71 -9.72 4.89
C LEU A 84 -0.77 -9.88 4.51
N TYR A 85 -1.26 -11.10 4.32
CA TYR A 85 -2.67 -11.38 4.04
C TYR A 85 -3.57 -10.94 5.20
N THR A 86 -3.14 -11.22 6.43
CA THR A 86 -3.87 -10.84 7.65
C THR A 86 -3.92 -9.31 7.80
N LEU A 87 -2.82 -8.61 7.48
CA LEU A 87 -2.78 -7.15 7.50
C LEU A 87 -3.72 -6.52 6.46
N SER A 88 -3.75 -7.07 5.23
CA SER A 88 -4.53 -6.51 4.12
C SER A 88 -6.04 -6.70 4.26
N ASN A 89 -6.48 -7.66 5.09
CA ASN A 89 -7.88 -8.02 5.30
C ASN A 89 -8.44 -7.59 6.67
N LYS A 90 -7.68 -6.84 7.46
CA LYS A 90 -8.20 -6.03 8.56
C LYS A 90 -8.72 -4.68 8.05
#